data_AF-A0A534XFR2-F1
#
_entry.id   AF-A0A534XFR2-F1
#
_cell.length_a   1.000
_cell.length_b   1.000
_cell.length_c   1.000
_cell.angle_alpha   90.00
_cell.angle_beta   90.00
_cell.angle_gamma   90.00
#
_symmetry.space_group_name_H-M   'P 1'
#
loop_
_entity.id
_entity.type
_entity.pdbx_description
1 polymer ?
#
loop_
_entity_poly.entity_id
_entity_poly.type
_entity_poly.pdbx_seq_one_letter_code
_entity_poly.pdbx_strand_id
1 'polypeptide(L)' 'MPGMFIDVQVDPQVAADPALAKKLVDVCPVNIFAQEKDGKLRIVEENLDECVLCELCIQAAPAGKVQVVKLYER' A
#
# COMPACT_ATOMS: atom_id res chain seq x y z
N MET A 1 13.00 -5.06 4.92
CA MET A 1 12.71 -6.50 5.11
C MET A 1 11.23 -6.63 4.86
N PRO A 2 10.78 -7.58 4.02
CA PRO A 2 9.36 -7.78 3.77
C PRO A 2 8.63 -8.12 5.08
N GLY A 3 7.34 -7.78 5.16
CA GLY A 3 6.50 -8.07 6.32
C GLY A 3 6.37 -9.57 6.58
N MET A 4 6.18 -9.94 7.84
CA MET A 4 6.04 -11.34 8.27
C MET A 4 4.60 -11.84 8.14
N PHE A 5 3.62 -10.98 8.43
CA PHE A 5 2.20 -11.32 8.46
C PHE A 5 1.43 -10.68 7.30
N ILE A 6 1.85 -9.50 6.87
CA ILE A 6 1.17 -8.71 5.85
C ILE A 6 2.13 -8.37 4.72
N ASP A 7 1.62 -8.49 3.50
CA ASP A 7 2.20 -7.92 2.29
C ASP A 7 1.16 -7.03 1.60
N VAL A 8 1.60 -6.10 0.76
CA VAL A 8 0.72 -5.27 -0.06
C VAL A 8 1.20 -5.29 -1.49
N GLN A 9 0.30 -5.68 -2.40
CA GLN A 9 0.55 -5.66 -3.83
C GLN A 9 -0.18 -4.47 -4.45
N VAL A 10 0.57 -3.65 -5.19
CA VAL A 10 0.04 -2.48 -5.88
C VAL A 10 0.37 -2.62 -7.36
N ASP A 11 -0.64 -2.40 -8.21
CA ASP A 11 -0.47 -2.41 -9.65
C ASP A 11 0.55 -1.34 -10.07
N PRO A 12 1.48 -1.66 -11.00
CA PRO A 12 2.53 -0.72 -11.42
C PRO A 12 1.99 0.62 -11.96
N GLN A 13 0.80 0.64 -12.56
CA GLN A 13 0.19 1.87 -13.05
C GLN A 13 -0.27 2.76 -11.89
N VAL A 14 -0.78 2.18 -10.81
CA VAL A 14 -1.14 2.91 -9.59
C VAL A 14 0.11 3.41 -8.87
N ALA A 15 1.16 2.57 -8.80
CA ALA A 15 2.41 2.97 -8.18
C ALA A 15 3.14 4.10 -8.93
N ALA A 16 2.93 4.22 -10.25
CA ALA A 16 3.53 5.25 -11.09
C ALA A 16 2.73 6.56 -11.17
N ASP A 17 1.45 6.56 -10.75
CA ASP A 17 0.58 7.75 -10.79
C ASP A 17 0.74 8.58 -9.51
N PRO A 18 1.23 9.84 -9.58
CA PRO A 18 1.46 10.66 -8.41
C PRO A 18 0.20 11.01 -7.61
N ALA A 19 -0.96 11.14 -8.27
CA ALA A 19 -2.21 11.44 -7.60
C ALA A 19 -2.72 10.23 -6.80
N LEU A 20 -2.63 9.03 -7.40
CA LEU A 20 -2.99 7.80 -6.71
C LEU A 20 -1.98 7.45 -5.60
N ALA A 21 -0.68 7.64 -5.84
CA ALA A 21 0.34 7.43 -4.83
C ALA A 21 0.10 8.33 -3.61
N LYS A 22 -0.15 9.62 -3.83
CA LYS A 22 -0.51 10.55 -2.75
C LYS A 22 -1.77 10.12 -2.00
N LYS A 23 -2.80 9.66 -2.71
CA LYS A 23 -4.04 9.18 -2.09
C LYS A 23 -3.78 7.97 -1.18
N LEU A 24 -2.92 7.03 -1.59
CA LEU A 24 -2.55 5.87 -0.77
C LEU A 24 -1.78 6.27 0.50
N VAL A 25 -0.89 7.26 0.41
CA VAL A 25 -0.21 7.85 1.57
C VAL A 25 -1.22 8.46 2.54
N ASP A 26 -2.15 9.27 2.04
CA ASP A 26 -3.09 10.02 2.88
C ASP A 26 -4.11 9.11 3.62
N VAL A 27 -4.46 7.95 3.06
CA VAL A 27 -5.49 7.06 3.66
C VAL A 27 -4.94 5.99 4.59
N CYS A 28 -3.64 5.68 4.56
CA CYS A 28 -3.09 4.60 5.36
C CYS A 28 -2.77 5.07 6.78
N PRO A 29 -3.49 4.60 7.81
CA PRO A 29 -3.33 5.11 9.18
C PRO A 29 -1.97 4.75 9.81
N VAL A 30 -1.26 3.77 9.24
CA VAL A 30 0.01 3.24 9.75
C VAL A 30 1.18 3.47 8.79
N ASN A 31 1.01 4.36 7.81
CA ASN A 31 2.10 4.81 6.93
C ASN A 31 2.83 3.68 6.16
N ILE A 32 2.10 2.67 5.68
CA ILE A 32 2.66 1.63 4.77
C ILE A 32 3.10 2.24 3.44
N PHE A 33 2.53 3.37 3.05
CA PHE A 33 2.82 4.02 1.79
C PHE A 33 3.56 5.33 2.02
N ALA A 34 4.58 5.57 1.20
CA ALA A 34 5.25 6.86 1.05
C ALA A 34 5.23 7.27 -0.42
N GLN A 35 5.37 8.57 -0.68
CA GLN A 35 5.58 9.08 -2.02
C GLN A 35 7.03 9.53 -2.17
N GLU A 36 7.70 9.02 -3.19
CA GLU A 36 9.06 9.41 -3.56
C GLU A 36 9.09 10.80 -4.18
N LYS A 37 10.30 11.38 -4.28
CA LYS A 37 10.49 12.70 -4.88
C LYS A 37 10.05 12.78 -6.35
N ASP A 38 10.08 11.65 -7.07
CA ASP A 38 9.62 11.54 -8.47
C ASP A 38 8.10 11.28 -8.58
N GLY A 39 7.39 11.30 -7.45
CA GLY A 39 5.94 11.12 -7.38
C GLY A 39 5.49 9.67 -7.28
N LYS A 40 6.40 8.69 -7.40
CA LYS A 40 6.03 7.27 -7.34
C LYS A 40 5.73 6.81 -5.91
N LEU A 41 4.90 5.79 -5.82
CA LEU A 41 4.63 5.09 -4.57
C LEU A 41 5.85 4.27 -4.14
N ARG A 42 6.21 4.38 -2.87
CA ARG A 42 7.11 3.47 -2.16
C ARG A 42 6.34 2.76 -1.07
N ILE A 43 6.51 1.45 -0.97
CA ILE A 43 6.04 0.67 0.17
C ILE A 43 7.08 0.75 1.29
N VAL A 44 6.66 1.18 2.47
CA VAL A 44 7.46 1.22 3.69
C VAL A 44 7.35 -0.14 4.35
N GLU A 45 8.25 -1.06 3.97
CA GLU A 45 8.17 -2.47 4.38
C GLU A 45 8.13 -2.65 5.91
N GLU A 46 8.81 -1.77 6.65
CA GLU A 46 8.87 -1.76 8.12
C GLU A 46 7.49 -1.59 8.79
N ASN A 47 6.52 -1.02 8.08
CA ASN A 47 5.17 -0.77 8.58
C ASN A 47 4.14 -1.80 8.10
N LEU A 48 4.54 -2.79 7.30
CA LEU A 48 3.60 -3.75 6.71
C LEU A 48 2.79 -4.49 7.78
N ASP A 49 3.46 -4.96 8.83
CA ASP A 49 2.83 -5.72 9.91
C ASP A 49 2.01 -4.85 10.88
N GLU A 50 2.07 -3.53 10.75
CA GLU A 50 1.20 -2.60 11.48
C GLU A 50 -0.19 -2.48 10.82
N CYS A 51 -0.44 -3.15 9.69
CA CYS A 51 -1.72 -3.08 8.99
C CYS A 51 -2.89 -3.56 9.86
N VAL A 52 -3.85 -2.65 10.09
CA VAL A 52 -5.08 -2.92 10.87
C VAL A 52 -6.25 -3.46 10.03
N LEU A 53 -5.99 -3.92 8.80
CA LEU A 53 -7.01 -4.46 7.87
C LEU A 53 -8.22 -3.53 7.65
N CYS A 54 -8.00 -2.20 7.60
CA CYS A 54 -9.06 -1.20 7.42
C CYS A 54 -9.64 -1.10 5.99
N GLU A 55 -9.00 -1.75 5.01
CA GLU A 55 -9.37 -1.74 3.58
C GLU A 55 -9.35 -0.36 2.88
N LEU A 56 -8.95 0.72 3.55
CA LEU A 56 -8.95 2.08 2.98
C LEU A 56 -8.05 2.20 1.73
N CYS A 57 -6.91 1.51 1.71
CA CYS A 57 -6.02 1.51 0.54
C CYS A 57 -6.64 0.81 -0.67
N ILE A 58 -7.46 -0.23 -0.45
CA ILE A 58 -8.18 -0.95 -1.51
C ILE A 58 -9.27 -0.05 -2.10
N GLN A 59 -10.00 0.66 -1.25
CA GLN A 59 -11.06 1.60 -1.66
C GLN A 59 -10.50 2.89 -2.31
N ALA A 60 -9.26 3.26 -1.99
CA ALA A 60 -8.61 4.44 -2.53
C ALA A 60 -8.16 4.26 -4.00
N ALA A 61 -7.93 3.02 -4.44
CA ALA A 61 -7.48 2.70 -5.79
C ALA A 61 -8.62 2.13 -6.66
N PRO A 62 -8.46 2.09 -8.00
CA PRO A 62 -9.38 1.34 -8.85
C PRO A 62 -9.47 -0.13 -8.42
N ALA A 63 -10.65 -0.74 -8.61
CA ALA A 63 -10.91 -2.10 -8.16
C ALA A 63 -9.84 -3.10 -8.65
N GLY A 64 -9.32 -3.91 -7.73
CA GLY A 64 -8.30 -4.93 -8.01
C GLY A 64 -6.88 -4.40 -8.21
N LYS A 65 -6.63 -3.09 -8.07
CA LYS A 65 -5.29 -2.50 -8.26
C LYS A 65 -4.46 -2.40 -6.98
N VAL A 66 -5.06 -2.62 -5.82
CA VAL A 66 -4.38 -2.73 -4.53
C VAL A 66 -4.93 -3.96 -3.82
N GLN A 67 -4.03 -4.78 -3.29
CA GLN A 67 -4.37 -5.98 -2.53
C GLN A 67 -3.55 -6.02 -1.24
N VAL A 68 -4.22 -6.25 -0.11
CA VAL A 68 -3.56 -6.63 1.14
C VAL A 68 -3.51 -8.16 1.19
N VAL A 69 -2.33 -8.73 1.33
CA VAL A 69 -2.12 -10.17 1.36
C VAL A 69 -1.73 -10.60 2.77
N LYS A 70 -2.57 -11.41 3.39
CA LYS A 70 -2.26 -12.05 4.67
C LYS A 70 -1.40 -13.27 4.41
N LEU A 71 -0.14 -13.20 4.81
CA LEU A 71 0.87 -14.22 4.52
C LEU A 71 0.63 -15.53 5.28
N TYR A 72 -0.14 -15.47 6.38
CA TYR A 72 -0.49 -16.60 7.23
C TYR A 72 -1.77 -17.35 6.81
N GLU A 73 -2.52 -16.84 5.82
CA GLU A 73 -3.71 -17.51 5.25
C GLU A 73 -3.38 -18.27 3.95
N ARG A 74 -2.08 -18.35 3.60
CA ARG A 74 -1.60 -19.08 2.43
C ARG A 74 -1.38 -20.56 2.70
#